data_AF-A0A6J5F6W5-F1
#
_entry.id   AF-A0A6J5F6W5-F1
#
_cell.length_a   1.000
_cell.length_b   1.000
_cell.length_c   1.000
_cell.angle_alpha   90.00
_cell.angle_beta   90.00
_cell.angle_gamma   90.00
#
_symmetry.space_group_name_H-M   'P 1'
#
loop_
_entity.id
_entity.type
_entity.pdbx_description
1 polymer ?
#
loop_
_entity_poly.entity_id
_entity_poly.type
_entity_poly.pdbx_seq_one_letter_code
_entity_poly.pdbx_strand_id
1 'polypeptide(L)'
;MSGTKPSRPPAPRSRALLLPMPRNQASDLILRTRLFLERIRSGHIERGLVNHLAQVCIISGFVARAGHGRLGAETFDAVEQQLARLLLDFDETGRWGDVSDLLLDGLTQMVNEYDRMLGTIRLEILAKASDHLDRLVAISANAEPHCAESRTVPAPTRAGTTGVSA
;
A
#
# COMPACT_ATOMS: atom_id res chain seq x y z
N MET A 1 -38.48 -36.24 -11.28
CA MET A 1 -38.03 -35.37 -12.37
C MET A 1 -37.74 -34.00 -11.75
N SER A 2 -36.49 -33.74 -11.36
CA SER A 2 -36.11 -32.50 -10.68
C SER A 2 -35.67 -31.47 -11.73
N GLY A 3 -36.44 -30.40 -11.87
CA GLY A 3 -36.14 -29.31 -12.79
C GLY A 3 -34.99 -28.44 -12.27
N THR A 4 -33.88 -28.45 -12.99
CA THR A 4 -32.78 -27.49 -12.81
C THR A 4 -33.28 -26.09 -13.18
N LYS A 5 -33.34 -25.18 -12.21
CA LYS A 5 -33.61 -23.75 -12.46
C LYS A 5 -32.49 -23.18 -13.34
N PRO A 6 -32.81 -22.44 -14.41
CA PRO A 6 -31.79 -21.79 -15.22
C PRO A 6 -31.09 -20.70 -14.41
N SER A 7 -29.76 -20.77 -14.37
CA SER A 7 -28.91 -19.72 -13.79
C SER A 7 -29.10 -18.43 -14.57
N ARG A 8 -29.35 -17.33 -13.85
CA ARG A 8 -29.52 -15.99 -14.42
C ARG A 8 -28.21 -15.57 -15.09
N PRO A 9 -28.21 -15.13 -16.37
CA PRO A 9 -27.00 -14.67 -17.02
C PRO A 9 -26.46 -13.43 -16.26
N PRO A 10 -25.13 -13.31 -16.11
CA PRO A 10 -24.53 -12.15 -15.45
C PRO A 10 -24.92 -10.87 -16.17
N ALA A 11 -25.19 -9.82 -15.39
CA ALA A 11 -25.53 -8.50 -15.94
C ALA A 11 -24.46 -8.04 -16.94
N PRO A 12 -24.84 -7.36 -18.03
CA PRO A 12 -23.89 -6.93 -19.05
C PRO A 12 -22.86 -5.99 -18.42
N ARG A 13 -21.57 -6.39 -18.47
CA ARG A 13 -20.46 -5.54 -18.05
C ARG A 13 -20.50 -4.24 -18.86
N SER A 14 -20.38 -3.10 -18.18
CA SER A 14 -20.31 -1.81 -18.85
C SER A 14 -19.15 -1.82 -19.85
N ARG A 15 -19.43 -1.51 -21.12
CA ARG A 15 -18.42 -1.49 -22.20
C ARG A 15 -17.26 -0.54 -21.90
N ALA A 16 -17.48 0.47 -21.05
CA ALA A 16 -16.45 1.38 -20.58
C ALA A 16 -15.29 0.68 -19.87
N LEU A 17 -15.54 -0.43 -19.17
CA LEU A 17 -14.50 -1.20 -18.46
C LEU A 17 -13.54 -1.93 -19.41
N LEU A 18 -13.96 -2.13 -20.67
CA LEU A 18 -13.16 -2.79 -21.69
C LEU A 18 -12.21 -1.83 -22.42
N LEU A 19 -12.32 -0.53 -22.15
CA LEU A 19 -11.46 0.50 -22.70
C LEU A 19 -10.43 0.95 -21.65
N PRO A 20 -9.30 1.54 -22.07
CA PRO A 20 -8.42 2.27 -21.16
C PRO A 20 -9.13 3.43 -20.47
N MET A 21 -8.50 3.95 -19.41
CA MET A 21 -9.00 5.11 -18.69
C MET A 21 -9.18 6.32 -19.65
N PRO A 22 -10.26 7.11 -19.50
CA PRO A 22 -10.39 8.37 -20.23
C PRO A 22 -9.16 9.25 -20.08
N ARG A 23 -8.68 9.85 -21.18
CA ARG A 23 -7.40 10.57 -21.21
C ARG A 23 -7.30 11.68 -20.17
N ASN A 24 -8.37 12.45 -19.96
CA ASN A 24 -8.40 13.51 -18.96
C ASN A 24 -8.16 12.97 -17.54
N GLN A 25 -8.83 11.87 -17.18
CA GLN A 25 -8.64 11.24 -15.87
C GLN A 25 -7.23 10.66 -15.72
N ALA A 26 -6.74 10.00 -16.77
CA ALA A 26 -5.37 9.47 -16.78
C ALA A 26 -4.34 10.59 -16.60
N SER A 27 -4.51 11.71 -17.31
CA SER A 27 -3.66 12.91 -17.20
C SER A 27 -3.68 13.50 -15.79
N ASP A 28 -4.85 13.64 -15.16
CA ASP A 28 -4.95 14.20 -13.81
C ASP A 28 -4.22 13.32 -12.78
N LEU A 29 -4.39 11.99 -12.87
CA LEU A 29 -3.73 11.04 -11.98
C LEU A 29 -2.21 11.06 -12.17
N ILE A 30 -1.72 11.00 -13.40
CA ILE A 30 -0.27 10.99 -13.63
C ILE A 30 0.38 12.32 -13.27
N LEU A 31 -0.27 13.45 -13.51
CA LEU A 31 0.24 14.77 -13.13
C LEU A 31 0.40 14.87 -11.62
N ARG A 32 -0.58 14.42 -10.84
CA ARG A 32 -0.49 14.39 -9.38
C ARG A 32 0.68 13.51 -8.92
N THR A 33 0.80 12.31 -9.46
CA THR A 33 1.88 11.37 -9.09
C THR A 33 3.26 11.93 -9.44
N ARG A 34 3.41 12.56 -10.61
CA ARG A 34 4.68 13.20 -11.01
C ARG A 34 5.04 14.39 -10.12
N LEU A 35 4.07 15.21 -9.73
CA LEU A 35 4.29 16.31 -8.80
C LEU A 35 4.79 15.80 -7.44
N PHE A 36 4.24 14.69 -6.96
CA PHE A 36 4.68 14.06 -5.72
C PHE A 36 6.10 13.49 -5.82
N LEU A 37 6.43 12.83 -6.92
CA LEU A 37 7.81 12.40 -7.17
C LEU A 37 8.79 13.59 -7.16
N GLU A 38 8.42 14.70 -7.80
CA GLU A 38 9.27 15.89 -7.85
C GLU A 38 9.46 16.54 -6.48
N ARG A 39 8.43 16.51 -5.63
CA ARG A 39 8.54 16.97 -4.24
C ARG A 39 9.50 16.12 -3.41
N ILE A 40 9.50 14.80 -3.58
CA ILE A 40 10.51 13.93 -2.95
C ILE A 40 11.91 14.30 -3.44
N ARG A 41 12.10 14.46 -4.76
CA ARG A 41 13.41 14.86 -5.33
C ARG A 41 13.91 16.18 -4.78
N SER A 42 13.00 17.10 -4.48
CA SER A 42 13.31 18.40 -3.87
C SER A 42 13.52 18.34 -2.35
N GLY A 43 13.43 17.16 -1.73
CA GLY A 43 13.56 16.98 -0.27
C GLY A 43 12.29 17.34 0.52
N HIS A 44 11.19 17.67 -0.14
CA HIS A 44 9.92 18.01 0.50
C HIS A 44 9.04 16.77 0.70
N ILE A 45 9.43 15.94 1.67
CA ILE A 45 8.79 14.67 1.98
C ILE A 45 7.71 14.88 3.04
N GLU A 46 6.54 14.29 2.80
CA GLU A 46 5.40 14.30 3.72
C GLU A 46 4.68 12.95 3.66
N ARG A 47 4.02 12.54 4.74
CA ARG A 47 3.43 11.20 4.85
C ARG A 47 2.40 10.94 3.74
N GLY A 48 1.57 11.93 3.43
CA GLY A 48 0.54 11.81 2.38
C GLY A 48 1.14 11.51 1.00
N LEU A 49 2.28 12.10 0.70
CA LEU A 49 3.03 11.88 -0.55
C LEU A 49 3.56 10.45 -0.60
N VAL A 50 4.26 10.02 0.45
CA VAL A 50 4.82 8.66 0.55
C VAL A 50 3.73 7.61 0.44
N ASN A 51 2.60 7.82 1.13
CA ASN A 51 1.43 6.94 1.04
C ASN A 51 0.85 6.90 -0.38
N HIS A 52 0.73 8.03 -1.07
CA HIS A 52 0.25 8.05 -2.45
C HIS A 52 1.17 7.23 -3.37
N LEU A 53 2.48 7.37 -3.25
CA LEU A 53 3.43 6.59 -4.06
C LEU A 53 3.39 5.11 -3.70
N ALA A 54 3.19 4.75 -2.43
CA ALA A 54 3.00 3.36 -2.02
C ALA A 54 1.72 2.77 -2.63
N GLN A 55 0.61 3.51 -2.64
CA GLN A 55 -0.64 3.08 -3.28
C GLN A 55 -0.45 2.87 -4.79
N VAL A 56 0.21 3.80 -5.49
CA VAL A 56 0.53 3.66 -6.91
C VAL A 56 1.44 2.45 -7.16
N CYS A 57 2.42 2.20 -6.29
CA CYS A 57 3.31 1.04 -6.36
C CYS A 57 2.53 -0.27 -6.22
N ILE A 58 1.65 -0.37 -5.23
CA ILE A 58 0.80 -1.56 -4.99
C ILE A 58 -0.11 -1.84 -6.19
N ILE A 59 -0.80 -0.81 -6.68
CA ILE A 59 -1.70 -0.93 -7.85
C ILE A 59 -0.89 -1.40 -9.07
N SER A 60 0.22 -0.74 -9.36
CA SER A 60 1.04 -1.05 -10.54
C SER A 60 1.70 -2.43 -10.43
N GLY A 61 2.18 -2.81 -9.25
CA GLY A 61 2.74 -4.14 -8.98
C GLY A 61 1.70 -5.24 -9.13
N PHE A 62 0.46 -5.02 -8.68
CA PHE A 62 -0.64 -5.95 -8.90
C PHE A 62 -0.91 -6.17 -10.39
N VAL A 63 -0.97 -5.09 -11.17
CA VAL A 63 -1.19 -5.14 -12.61
C VAL A 63 -0.01 -5.79 -13.34
N ALA A 64 1.23 -5.53 -12.90
CA ALA A 64 2.43 -6.14 -13.44
C ALA A 64 2.45 -7.66 -13.22
N ARG A 65 2.15 -8.12 -12.00
CA ARG A 65 2.05 -9.54 -11.64
C ARG A 65 0.92 -10.26 -12.38
N ALA A 66 -0.12 -9.55 -12.82
CA ALA A 66 -1.16 -10.08 -13.70
C ALA A 66 -0.72 -10.20 -15.18
N GLY A 67 0.54 -9.90 -15.50
CA GLY A 67 1.10 -10.03 -16.85
C GLY A 67 0.85 -8.82 -17.76
N HIS A 68 0.46 -7.67 -17.19
CA HIS A 68 0.19 -6.46 -17.96
C HIS A 68 1.28 -5.37 -17.81
N GLY A 69 2.32 -5.66 -17.04
CA GLY A 69 3.46 -4.78 -16.82
C GLY A 69 4.56 -4.95 -17.88
N ARG A 70 5.34 -3.88 -18.09
CA ARG A 70 6.63 -3.94 -18.80
C ARG A 70 7.81 -3.86 -17.84
N LEU A 71 7.58 -3.25 -16.67
CA LEU A 71 8.51 -3.26 -15.55
C LEU A 71 8.41 -4.59 -14.79
N GLY A 72 9.55 -5.14 -14.39
CA GLY A 72 9.61 -6.38 -13.62
C GLY A 72 8.99 -6.24 -12.23
N ALA A 73 8.39 -7.32 -11.72
CA ALA A 73 7.75 -7.35 -10.40
C ALA A 73 8.76 -7.03 -9.29
N GLU A 74 10.01 -7.44 -9.46
CA GLU A 74 11.12 -7.20 -8.54
C GLU A 74 11.39 -5.70 -8.30
N THR A 75 11.17 -4.85 -9.31
CA THR A 75 11.33 -3.40 -9.14
C THR A 75 10.23 -2.83 -8.24
N PHE A 76 9.01 -3.31 -8.37
CA PHE A 76 7.91 -2.90 -7.50
C PHE A 76 8.14 -3.35 -6.06
N ASP A 77 8.58 -4.60 -5.87
CA ASP A 77 8.85 -5.14 -4.53
C ASP A 77 10.00 -4.38 -3.84
N ALA A 78 11.04 -4.01 -4.59
CA ALA A 78 12.13 -3.19 -4.08
C ALA A 78 11.66 -1.78 -3.68
N VAL A 79 10.88 -1.10 -4.54
CA VAL A 79 10.33 0.23 -4.26
C VAL A 79 9.39 0.20 -3.05
N GLU A 80 8.51 -0.80 -2.97
CA GLU A 80 7.56 -0.98 -1.87
C GLU A 80 8.31 -1.14 -0.53
N GLN A 81 9.35 -1.98 -0.49
CA GLN A 81 10.17 -2.17 0.71
C GLN A 81 10.87 -0.89 1.15
N GLN A 82 11.41 -0.10 0.21
CA GLN A 82 12.08 1.15 0.53
C GLN A 82 11.10 2.22 1.02
N LEU A 83 9.91 2.31 0.43
CA LEU A 83 8.84 3.22 0.90
C LEU A 83 8.34 2.83 2.30
N ALA A 84 8.19 1.53 2.56
CA ALA A 84 7.80 1.03 3.87
C ALA A 84 8.84 1.36 4.95
N ARG A 85 10.14 1.17 4.64
CA ARG A 85 11.24 1.57 5.55
C ARG A 85 11.20 3.06 5.84
N LEU A 86 11.01 3.90 4.81
CA LEU A 86 10.93 5.35 4.99
C LEU A 86 9.76 5.77 5.90
N LEU A 87 8.63 5.07 5.85
CA LEU A 87 7.51 5.28 6.77
C LEU A 87 7.83 4.82 8.20
N LEU A 88 8.43 3.64 8.35
CA LEU A 88 8.82 3.10 9.66
C LEU A 88 9.88 3.98 10.35
N ASP A 89 10.90 4.41 9.61
CA ASP A 89 11.94 5.30 10.12
C ASP A 89 11.33 6.64 10.58
N PHE A 90 10.32 7.16 9.87
CA PHE A 90 9.59 8.35 10.29
C PHE A 90 8.74 8.09 11.53
N ASP A 91 8.09 6.94 11.64
CA ASP A 91 7.29 6.56 12.81
C ASP A 91 8.17 6.42 14.07
N GLU A 92 9.40 5.92 13.92
CA GLU A 92 10.37 5.76 15.02
C GLU A 92 11.06 7.08 15.40
N THR A 93 11.45 7.90 14.42
CA THR A 93 12.32 9.07 14.64
C THR A 93 11.59 10.41 14.60
N GLY A 94 10.37 10.45 14.06
CA GLY A 94 9.61 11.67 13.77
C GLY A 94 10.20 12.54 12.67
N ARG A 95 11.21 12.06 11.92
CA ARG A 95 11.91 12.83 10.88
C ARG A 95 12.04 12.02 9.60
N TRP A 96 11.95 12.72 8.46
CA TRP A 96 12.24 12.10 7.17
C TRP A 96 13.76 12.03 6.97
N GLY A 97 14.25 10.84 6.62
CA GLY A 97 15.63 10.65 6.20
C GLY A 97 15.87 11.06 4.75
N ASP A 98 17.13 11.06 4.35
CA ASP A 98 17.52 11.26 2.96
C ASP A 98 17.03 10.10 2.09
N VAL A 99 16.53 10.44 0.91
CA VAL A 99 16.02 9.46 -0.05
C VAL A 99 17.17 9.03 -0.93
N SER A 100 17.44 7.73 -0.98
CA SER A 100 18.51 7.18 -1.82
C SER A 100 18.21 7.37 -3.31
N ASP A 101 19.26 7.57 -4.11
CA ASP A 101 19.16 7.65 -5.57
C ASP A 101 18.52 6.37 -6.15
N LEU A 102 18.79 5.22 -5.54
CA LEU A 102 18.16 3.94 -5.92
C LEU A 102 16.64 3.98 -5.78
N LEU A 103 16.13 4.56 -4.69
CA LEU A 103 14.68 4.75 -4.50
C LEU A 103 14.12 5.76 -5.52
N LEU A 104 14.82 6.86 -5.78
CA LEU A 104 14.39 7.85 -6.78
C LEU A 104 14.30 7.24 -8.19
N ASP A 105 15.28 6.44 -8.58
CA ASP A 105 15.30 5.75 -9.88
C ASP A 105 14.17 4.72 -9.98
N GLY A 106 13.98 3.92 -8.93
CA GLY A 106 12.88 2.95 -8.85
C GLY A 106 11.51 3.61 -8.92
N LEU A 107 11.30 4.70 -8.18
CA LEU A 107 10.07 5.50 -8.25
C LEU A 107 9.86 6.07 -9.64
N THR A 108 10.91 6.57 -10.30
CA THR A 108 10.82 7.12 -11.66
C THR A 108 10.35 6.06 -12.66
N GLN A 109 10.94 4.86 -12.60
CA GLN A 109 10.54 3.75 -13.45
C GLN A 109 9.08 3.32 -13.17
N MET A 110 8.71 3.21 -11.91
CA MET A 110 7.35 2.88 -11.47
C MET A 110 6.32 3.90 -11.95
N VAL A 111 6.61 5.21 -11.85
CA VAL A 111 5.69 6.28 -12.30
C VAL A 111 5.53 6.27 -13.81
N ASN A 112 6.60 6.04 -14.57
CA ASN A 112 6.54 5.92 -16.04
C ASN A 112 5.74 4.68 -16.47
N GLU A 113 5.91 3.58 -15.75
CA GLU A 113 5.15 2.37 -15.95
C GLU A 113 3.66 2.60 -15.68
N TYR A 114 3.33 3.26 -14.57
CA TYR A 114 1.96 3.63 -14.20
C TYR A 114 1.30 4.54 -15.25
N ASP A 115 2.00 5.55 -15.76
CA ASP A 115 1.53 6.40 -16.88
C ASP A 115 1.10 5.55 -18.09
N ARG A 116 1.97 4.62 -18.50
CA ARG A 116 1.64 3.70 -19.60
C ARG A 116 0.42 2.87 -19.26
N MET A 117 0.34 2.31 -18.05
CA MET A 117 -0.79 1.47 -17.64
C MET A 117 -2.11 2.22 -17.77
N LEU A 118 -2.20 3.46 -17.29
CA LEU A 118 -3.41 4.28 -17.38
C LEU A 118 -3.88 4.49 -18.83
N GLY A 119 -2.95 4.68 -19.76
CA GLY A 119 -3.26 4.91 -21.17
C GLY A 119 -3.47 3.66 -22.03
N THR A 120 -3.13 2.47 -21.53
CA THR A 120 -3.10 1.25 -22.36
C THR A 120 -3.90 0.08 -21.82
N ILE A 121 -4.03 -0.03 -20.49
CA ILE A 121 -4.66 -1.19 -19.86
C ILE A 121 -6.15 -0.92 -19.68
N ARG A 122 -6.95 -1.98 -19.88
CA ARG A 122 -8.40 -1.94 -19.65
C ARG A 122 -8.72 -1.50 -18.24
N LEU A 123 -9.66 -0.57 -18.10
CA LEU A 123 -10.10 -0.02 -16.82
C LEU A 123 -10.56 -1.11 -15.84
N GLU A 124 -11.11 -2.22 -16.32
CA GLU A 124 -11.47 -3.39 -15.49
C GLU A 124 -10.27 -3.92 -14.67
N ILE A 125 -9.07 -3.94 -15.23
CA ILE A 125 -7.88 -4.46 -14.56
C ILE A 125 -7.39 -3.48 -13.49
N LEU A 126 -7.41 -2.18 -13.79
CA LEU A 126 -7.09 -1.12 -12.82
C LEU A 126 -8.10 -1.06 -11.67
N ALA A 127 -9.38 -1.29 -11.95
CA ALA A 127 -10.42 -1.40 -10.93
C ALA A 127 -10.14 -2.57 -9.97
N LYS A 128 -9.81 -3.75 -10.51
CA LYS A 128 -9.43 -4.92 -9.67
C LYS A 128 -8.21 -4.66 -8.80
N ALA A 129 -7.22 -3.93 -9.32
CA ALA A 129 -6.04 -3.54 -8.56
C ALA A 129 -6.38 -2.54 -7.43
N SER A 130 -7.31 -1.63 -7.69
CA SER A 130 -7.82 -0.68 -6.69
C SER A 130 -8.62 -1.42 -5.60
N ASP A 131 -9.51 -2.34 -5.97
CA ASP A 131 -10.24 -3.21 -5.02
C ASP A 131 -9.29 -4.08 -4.18
N HIS A 132 -8.13 -4.44 -4.73
CA HIS A 132 -7.09 -5.15 -3.98
C HIS A 132 -6.43 -4.25 -2.94
N LEU A 133 -6.06 -3.02 -3.30
CA LEU A 133 -5.53 -2.03 -2.37
C LEU A 133 -6.54 -1.73 -1.24
N ASP A 134 -7.81 -1.51 -1.55
CA ASP A 134 -8.84 -1.25 -0.53
C ASP A 134 -8.96 -2.39 0.48
N ARG A 135 -8.82 -3.64 0.03
CA ARG A 135 -8.79 -4.80 0.93
C ARG A 135 -7.56 -4.82 1.81
N LEU A 136 -6.39 -4.47 1.29
CA LEU A 136 -5.17 -4.37 2.10
C LEU A 136 -5.31 -3.29 3.18
N VAL A 137 -5.87 -2.13 2.84
CA VAL A 137 -6.16 -1.04 3.78
C VAL A 137 -7.19 -1.47 4.84
N ALA A 138 -8.23 -2.19 4.44
CA ALA A 138 -9.21 -2.71 5.40
C ALA A 138 -8.59 -3.74 6.35
N ILE A 139 -7.68 -4.59 5.88
CA ILE A 139 -6.99 -5.57 6.73
C ILE A 139 -6.08 -4.85 7.74
N SER A 140 -5.31 -3.85 7.30
CA SER A 140 -4.41 -3.11 8.20
C SER A 140 -5.15 -2.27 9.23
N ALA A 141 -6.28 -1.66 8.87
CA ALA A 141 -7.11 -0.91 9.81
C ALA A 141 -7.71 -1.79 10.93
N ASN A 142 -7.95 -3.07 10.64
CA ASN A 142 -8.46 -4.02 11.61
C ASN A 142 -7.35 -4.70 12.45
N ALA A 143 -6.08 -4.32 12.25
CA ALA A 143 -4.93 -5.05 12.80
C ALA A 143 -4.33 -4.50 14.13
N GLU A 144 -4.79 -3.39 14.74
CA GLU A 144 -4.15 -2.85 15.97
C GLU A 144 -5.11 -2.45 17.12
N PRO A 145 -4.79 -2.70 18.42
CA PRO A 145 -3.72 -3.55 18.99
C PRO A 145 -4.23 -4.65 19.96
N HIS A 146 -3.66 -5.85 19.85
CA HIS A 146 -3.57 -6.82 20.97
C HIS A 146 -2.10 -6.91 21.41
N CYS A 147 -1.66 -5.95 22.23
CA CYS A 147 -0.50 -6.11 23.11
C CYS A 147 -0.58 -5.10 24.28
N ALA A 148 -1.55 -5.32 25.17
CA ALA A 148 -1.60 -4.69 26.49
C ALA A 148 -2.47 -5.53 27.43
N GLU A 149 -2.01 -6.71 27.83
CA GLU A 149 -2.63 -7.46 28.93
C GLU A 149 -1.54 -7.92 29.91
N SER A 150 -1.33 -7.06 30.91
CA SER A 150 -1.27 -7.42 32.32
C SER A 150 -0.24 -8.49 32.74
N ARG A 151 1.04 -8.10 32.86
CA ARG A 151 1.94 -8.75 33.83
C ARG A 151 1.94 -7.92 35.12
N THR A 152 0.84 -8.03 35.87
CA THR A 152 0.77 -7.57 37.26
C THR A 152 1.79 -8.39 38.05
N VAL A 153 2.89 -7.78 38.45
CA VAL A 153 3.84 -8.36 39.41
C VAL A 153 3.29 -8.08 40.81
N PRO A 154 2.87 -9.08 41.60
CA PRO A 154 2.62 -8.85 43.01
C PRO A 154 3.97 -8.88 43.76
N ALA A 155 4.20 -7.87 44.59
CA ALA A 155 5.25 -7.87 45.62
C ALA A 155 4.65 -7.37 46.94
N PRO A 156 5.24 -7.69 48.10
CA PRO A 156 5.70 -8.99 48.58
C PRO A 156 4.95 -9.42 49.86
N THR A 157 4.82 -10.73 50.09
CA THR A 157 4.29 -11.28 51.35
C THR A 157 5.26 -11.00 52.51
N ARG A 158 4.83 -10.19 53.47
CA ARG A 158 5.50 -10.05 54.78
C ARG A 158 5.37 -11.35 55.57
N ALA A 159 6.46 -12.10 55.67
CA ALA A 159 6.62 -13.12 56.70
C ALA A 159 7.16 -12.44 57.97
N GLY A 160 6.36 -12.45 59.03
CA GLY A 160 6.84 -12.14 60.37
C GLY A 160 7.64 -13.31 60.93
N THR A 161 8.75 -13.00 61.59
CA THR A 161 9.38 -13.92 62.54
C THR A 161 9.74 -13.14 63.80
N THR A 162 8.97 -13.44 64.85
CA THR A 162 9.22 -13.23 66.27
C THR A 162 10.51 -13.92 66.74
N GLY A 163 11.20 -13.30 67.71
CA GLY A 163 12.29 -13.91 68.50
C GLY A 163 13.17 -12.81 69.11
N VAL A 164 12.75 -12.13 70.17
CA VAL A 164 12.94 -12.48 71.60
C VAL A 164 14.40 -12.36 72.04
N SER A 165 14.61 -11.38 72.93
CA SER A 165 15.81 -11.13 73.73
C SER A 165 16.07 -12.22 74.78
N ALA A 166 17.33 -12.59 74.96
CA ALA A 166 18.05 -12.70 76.24
C ALA A 166 19.52 -13.07 75.96
#